data_AF-A0A8S1PGM0-F1
#
_entry.id   AF-A0A8S1PGM0-F1
#
_cell.length_a   1.000
_cell.length_b   1.000
_cell.length_c   1.000
_cell.angle_alpha   90.00
_cell.angle_beta   90.00
_cell.angle_gamma   90.00
#
_symmetry.space_group_name_H-M   'P 1'
#
loop_
_entity.id
_entity.type
_entity.pdbx_description
1 polymer ?
#
loop_
_entity_poly.entity_id
_entity_poly.type
_entity_poly.pdbx_seq_one_letter_code
_entity_poly.pdbx_strand_id
1 'polypeptide(L)'
;MASLKSFLLFSSLLLLVFGQTCIDHSGNAIDWWFILKMPTDKTFSVRGMDYLYCDAKNNCGTFDWQTDQLDDLTSPLQRTIAQIDFHDDNVMSVLWSDQPWNKNTISDRAHSKGILSANINGDAFLISHSTPTFPMLDDAYDQIVLGMPSSSQVYGQHYMCLSITTTEANRLATEYIIAETLTNRANSPAAFATAFPQLYQLKTNSRTKTYKTESGTVLSAALQDSIKISSKGGFTLTAYSKNENLVEDFYADVVAPALGIDFIMETWGNGTGGLQDPVCDQVPKSYSNLVRQHGAFTFSYTKDHSKFGITAASNNVCFCDLNRQTTQQKRGGVIYCFQHDSLWSIINKAFISRQTC
;
A
#
# COMPACT_ATOMS: atom_id res chain seq x y z
N MET A 1 60.84 -5.09 -30.57
CA MET A 1 60.55 -4.59 -29.21
C MET A 1 59.89 -3.23 -29.33
N ALA A 2 58.93 -2.93 -28.44
CA ALA A 2 57.95 -1.82 -28.49
C ALA A 2 56.77 -2.07 -29.46
N SER A 3 55.50 -1.86 -29.12
CA SER A 3 54.82 -1.45 -27.89
C SER A 3 53.35 -1.87 -28.07
N LEU A 4 52.81 -2.65 -27.13
CA LEU A 4 51.39 -3.05 -27.11
C LEU A 4 50.62 -1.88 -26.49
N LYS A 5 49.83 -1.15 -27.28
CA LYS A 5 48.91 -0.13 -26.77
C LYS A 5 47.69 -0.82 -26.15
N SER A 6 47.67 -0.94 -24.82
CA SER A 6 46.44 -1.26 -24.07
C SER A 6 45.50 -0.06 -24.12
N PHE A 7 44.34 -0.24 -24.77
CA PHE A 7 43.17 0.61 -24.55
C PHE A 7 42.47 0.11 -23.29
N LEU A 8 42.56 0.86 -22.20
CA LEU A 8 41.69 0.71 -21.03
C LEU A 8 40.35 1.38 -21.37
N LEU A 9 39.32 0.58 -21.66
CA LEU A 9 37.94 1.05 -21.62
C LEU A 9 37.53 1.20 -20.15
N PHE A 10 37.56 2.44 -19.66
CA PHE A 10 36.88 2.81 -18.42
C PHE A 10 35.37 2.85 -18.73
N SER A 11 34.67 1.76 -18.45
CA SER A 11 33.20 1.80 -18.36
C SER A 11 32.84 2.53 -17.08
N SER A 12 32.58 3.84 -17.18
CA SER A 12 31.96 4.60 -16.10
C SER A 12 30.54 4.09 -15.92
N LEU A 13 30.35 3.19 -14.96
CA LEU A 13 29.02 2.79 -14.49
C LEU A 13 28.41 4.03 -13.82
N LEU A 14 27.65 4.81 -14.59
CA LEU A 14 26.81 5.86 -14.04
C LEU A 14 25.78 5.15 -13.15
N LEU A 15 26.04 5.10 -11.85
CA LEU A 15 25.00 4.81 -10.87
C LEU A 15 24.03 5.98 -10.96
N LEU A 16 22.98 5.81 -11.75
CA LEU A 16 21.81 6.67 -11.68
C LEU A 16 21.28 6.51 -10.25
N VAL A 17 21.58 7.50 -9.40
CA VAL A 17 20.89 7.66 -8.12
C VAL A 17 19.46 8.03 -8.50
N PHE A 18 18.60 7.03 -8.61
CA PHE A 18 17.18 7.28 -8.80
C PHE A 18 16.69 8.02 -7.54
N GLY A 19 16.05 9.18 -7.76
CA GLY A 19 15.31 9.85 -6.69
C GLY A 19 14.23 8.93 -6.13
N GLN A 20 13.74 9.18 -4.92
CA GLN A 20 12.77 8.33 -4.23
C GLN A 20 11.53 8.10 -5.12
N THR A 21 11.45 6.93 -5.77
CA THR A 21 10.43 6.58 -6.77
C THR A 21 10.11 5.08 -6.73
N CYS A 22 8.96 4.66 -7.23
CA CYS A 22 8.70 3.25 -7.50
C CYS A 22 9.63 2.73 -8.59
N ILE A 23 10.11 1.49 -8.42
CA ILE A 23 10.97 0.80 -9.40
C ILE A 23 10.21 -0.40 -9.97
N ASP A 24 10.20 -0.55 -11.30
CA ASP A 24 9.55 -1.64 -12.02
C ASP A 24 10.35 -2.96 -11.96
N HIS A 25 9.76 -4.04 -12.50
CA HIS A 25 10.38 -5.37 -12.57
C HIS A 25 11.68 -5.38 -13.38
N SER A 26 11.83 -4.44 -14.32
CA SER A 26 13.01 -4.28 -15.16
C SER A 26 14.09 -3.37 -14.53
N GLY A 27 13.84 -2.83 -13.32
CA GLY A 27 14.76 -1.95 -12.61
C GLY A 27 14.70 -0.47 -13.01
N ASN A 28 13.65 -0.04 -13.70
CA ASN A 28 13.48 1.36 -14.10
C ASN A 28 12.53 2.10 -13.16
N ALA A 29 12.72 3.41 -13.01
CA ALA A 29 11.74 4.26 -12.37
C ALA A 29 10.38 4.18 -13.10
N ILE A 30 9.30 4.01 -12.35
CA ILE A 30 7.94 3.88 -12.86
C ILE A 30 6.98 4.71 -12.02
N ASP A 31 5.88 5.16 -12.62
CA ASP A 31 4.94 6.05 -11.94
C ASP A 31 4.14 5.35 -10.83
N TRP A 32 3.71 4.12 -11.09
CA TRP A 32 3.06 3.27 -10.10
C TRP A 32 3.14 1.80 -10.54
N TRP A 33 3.00 0.91 -9.57
CA TRP A 33 2.81 -0.52 -9.82
C TRP A 33 1.89 -1.14 -8.79
N PHE A 34 1.23 -2.22 -9.17
CA PHE A 34 0.35 -3.03 -8.31
C PHE A 34 0.78 -4.49 -8.33
N ILE A 35 0.85 -5.10 -7.15
CA ILE A 35 1.24 -6.49 -6.94
C ILE A 35 0.16 -7.22 -6.16
N LEU A 36 -0.20 -8.43 -6.63
CA LEU A 36 -0.88 -9.44 -5.82
C LEU A 36 0.04 -10.63 -5.61
N LYS A 37 0.50 -10.83 -4.38
CA LYS A 37 1.25 -12.02 -3.96
C LYS A 37 0.28 -13.16 -3.68
N MET A 38 0.61 -14.36 -4.13
CA MET A 38 -0.21 -15.54 -3.92
C MET A 38 0.06 -16.21 -2.56
N PRO A 39 -0.92 -16.87 -1.93
CA PRO A 39 -0.69 -17.73 -0.77
C PRO A 39 0.10 -18.98 -1.16
N THR A 40 0.79 -19.60 -0.19
CA THR A 40 1.33 -20.95 -0.39
C THR A 40 0.21 -21.94 -0.69
N ASP A 41 0.40 -22.76 -1.72
CA ASP A 41 -0.49 -23.87 -2.03
C ASP A 41 0.31 -25.09 -2.47
N LYS A 42 0.11 -26.21 -1.78
CA LYS A 42 0.83 -27.47 -2.04
C LYS A 42 0.42 -28.14 -3.35
N THR A 43 -0.78 -27.84 -3.86
CA THR A 43 -1.35 -28.45 -5.07
C THR A 43 -0.84 -27.79 -6.35
N PHE A 44 -0.48 -26.50 -6.30
CA PHE A 44 -0.03 -25.72 -7.45
C PHE A 44 1.49 -25.43 -7.46
N SER A 45 2.25 -25.99 -6.52
CA SER A 45 3.70 -25.75 -6.36
C SER A 45 4.07 -24.27 -6.18
N VAL A 46 3.13 -23.44 -5.70
CA VAL A 46 3.33 -22.02 -5.40
C VAL A 46 3.94 -21.90 -4.01
N ARG A 47 5.09 -21.26 -3.90
CA ARG A 47 5.85 -21.14 -2.63
C ARG A 47 5.24 -20.12 -1.67
N GLY A 48 4.32 -19.30 -2.16
CA GLY A 48 3.72 -18.20 -1.41
C GLY A 48 4.52 -16.90 -1.51
N MET A 49 5.44 -16.82 -2.48
CA MET A 49 6.11 -15.57 -2.90
C MET A 49 5.93 -15.27 -4.39
N ASP A 50 5.33 -16.19 -5.14
CA ASP A 50 4.89 -15.96 -6.51
C ASP A 50 3.84 -14.84 -6.53
N TYR A 51 3.91 -13.97 -7.55
CA TYR A 51 3.08 -12.79 -7.59
C TYR A 51 2.68 -12.41 -9.02
N LEU A 52 1.53 -11.75 -9.10
CA LEU A 52 1.03 -11.04 -10.28
C LEU A 52 1.47 -9.59 -10.20
N TYR A 53 1.79 -8.99 -11.34
CA TYR A 53 2.29 -7.63 -11.44
C TYR A 53 1.70 -6.90 -12.65
N CYS A 54 1.36 -5.63 -12.44
CA CYS A 54 1.16 -4.67 -13.52
C CYS A 54 1.57 -3.26 -13.07
N ASP A 55 1.73 -2.36 -14.05
CA ASP A 55 2.30 -1.05 -13.81
C ASP A 55 1.75 0.03 -14.75
N ALA A 56 2.24 1.26 -14.55
CA ALA A 56 1.90 2.41 -15.36
C ALA A 56 2.36 2.32 -16.83
N LYS A 57 3.36 1.48 -17.14
CA LYS A 57 3.95 1.39 -18.49
C LYS A 57 3.05 0.59 -19.41
N ASN A 58 2.49 -0.52 -18.94
CA ASN A 58 1.49 -1.28 -19.68
C ASN A 58 0.03 -0.92 -19.31
N ASN A 59 -0.14 0.00 -18.36
CA ASN A 59 -1.43 0.47 -17.83
C ASN A 59 -2.36 -0.71 -17.47
N CYS A 60 -1.78 -1.71 -16.79
CA CYS A 60 -2.41 -3.00 -16.47
C CYS A 60 -3.20 -3.64 -17.62
N GLY A 61 -2.75 -3.48 -18.88
CA GLY A 61 -3.31 -4.18 -20.03
C GLY A 61 -3.23 -5.70 -19.88
N THR A 62 -2.23 -6.16 -19.13
CA THR A 62 -2.09 -7.52 -18.61
C THR A 62 -1.77 -7.47 -17.12
N PHE A 63 -2.08 -8.56 -16.41
CA PHE A 63 -1.66 -8.75 -15.02
C PHE A 63 -0.91 -10.07 -14.93
N ASP A 64 0.41 -9.97 -15.03
CA ASP A 64 1.25 -11.07 -15.44
C ASP A 64 1.92 -11.73 -14.25
N TRP A 65 1.99 -13.06 -14.30
CA TRP A 65 2.82 -13.85 -13.41
C TRP A 65 4.28 -13.49 -13.63
N GLN A 66 4.96 -13.12 -12.55
CA GLN A 66 6.38 -12.84 -12.60
C GLN A 66 7.19 -14.13 -12.43
N THR A 67 8.39 -14.13 -13.01
CA THR A 67 9.29 -15.28 -12.98
C THR A 67 10.19 -15.28 -11.75
N ASP A 68 10.46 -14.10 -11.18
CA ASP A 68 11.11 -13.97 -9.88
C ASP A 68 10.07 -14.03 -8.75
N GLN A 69 10.55 -14.13 -7.52
CA GLN A 69 9.72 -14.12 -6.33
C GLN A 69 9.70 -12.75 -5.67
N LEU A 70 8.67 -12.46 -4.88
CA LEU A 70 8.53 -11.18 -4.20
C LEU A 70 9.66 -10.89 -3.18
N ASP A 71 10.30 -11.94 -2.65
CA ASP A 71 11.46 -11.83 -1.75
C ASP A 71 12.81 -11.78 -2.49
N ASP A 72 12.83 -11.95 -3.81
CA ASP A 72 14.04 -11.75 -4.61
C ASP A 72 14.38 -10.27 -4.73
N LEU A 73 15.67 -9.94 -4.65
CA LEU A 73 16.19 -8.57 -4.76
C LEU A 73 15.89 -7.90 -6.11
N THR A 74 15.47 -8.70 -7.10
CA THR A 74 15.07 -8.24 -8.43
C THR A 74 13.61 -7.81 -8.51
N SER A 75 12.79 -8.14 -7.52
CA SER A 75 11.37 -7.82 -7.57
C SER A 75 11.13 -6.31 -7.42
N PRO A 76 10.06 -5.77 -8.00
CA PRO A 76 9.73 -4.34 -7.91
C PRO A 76 9.67 -3.82 -6.47
N LEU A 77 9.13 -4.63 -5.55
CA LEU A 77 9.05 -4.30 -4.13
C LEU A 77 10.44 -4.13 -3.52
N GLN A 78 11.32 -5.14 -3.67
CA GLN A 78 12.66 -5.13 -3.07
C GLN A 78 13.53 -4.02 -3.67
N ARG A 79 13.46 -3.82 -4.99
CA ARG A 79 14.16 -2.70 -5.64
C ARG A 79 13.69 -1.34 -5.13
N THR A 80 12.39 -1.18 -4.93
CA THR A 80 11.83 0.09 -4.46
C THR A 80 12.30 0.39 -3.02
N ILE A 81 12.17 -0.56 -2.09
CA ILE A 81 12.55 -0.34 -0.68
C ILE A 81 14.07 -0.28 -0.46
N ALA A 82 14.88 -0.78 -1.38
CA ALA A 82 16.34 -0.66 -1.33
C ALA A 82 16.85 0.78 -1.46
N GLN A 83 16.01 1.74 -1.87
CA GLN A 83 16.34 3.16 -1.91
C GLN A 83 16.31 3.84 -0.53
N ILE A 84 15.84 3.16 0.50
CA ILE A 84 15.68 3.74 1.85
C ILE A 84 17.02 3.69 2.58
N ASP A 85 17.60 4.87 2.79
CA ASP A 85 18.69 5.08 3.73
C ASP A 85 18.25 6.10 4.78
N PHE A 86 18.21 5.66 6.03
CA PHE A 86 17.76 6.48 7.13
C PHE A 86 18.82 7.45 7.66
N HIS A 87 20.06 7.34 7.17
CA HIS A 87 21.16 8.24 7.48
C HIS A 87 21.29 9.40 6.47
N ASP A 88 20.51 9.39 5.38
CA ASP A 88 20.49 10.48 4.41
C ASP A 88 19.71 11.68 4.94
N ASP A 89 20.41 12.79 5.18
CA ASP A 89 19.82 14.05 5.67
C ASP A 89 18.90 14.74 4.64
N ASN A 90 18.93 14.32 3.37
CA ASN A 90 18.05 14.83 2.32
C ASN A 90 16.80 13.98 2.13
N VAL A 91 16.69 12.82 2.77
CA VAL A 91 15.56 11.90 2.63
C VAL A 91 14.89 11.70 3.96
N MET A 92 13.56 11.85 4.01
CA MET A 92 12.76 11.41 5.14
C MET A 92 11.99 10.15 4.77
N SER A 93 12.20 9.10 5.54
CA SER A 93 11.50 7.82 5.41
C SER A 93 10.70 7.54 6.69
N VAL A 94 9.45 7.15 6.54
CA VAL A 94 8.51 6.80 7.61
C VAL A 94 7.87 5.46 7.29
N LEU A 95 8.00 4.51 8.22
CA LEU A 95 7.48 3.15 8.12
C LEU A 95 6.48 2.94 9.26
N TRP A 96 5.27 2.50 8.92
CA TRP A 96 4.23 2.20 9.91
C TRP A 96 3.62 0.82 9.70
N SER A 97 3.19 0.24 10.81
CA SER A 97 2.54 -1.05 10.87
C SER A 97 1.96 -1.24 12.28
N ASP A 98 0.73 -1.75 12.33
CA ASP A 98 0.12 -2.24 13.56
C ASP A 98 0.69 -3.61 14.01
N GLN A 99 1.49 -4.24 13.15
CA GLN A 99 2.16 -5.53 13.37
C GLN A 99 3.61 -5.43 12.91
N PRO A 100 4.44 -4.63 13.57
CA PRO A 100 5.83 -4.41 13.16
C PRO A 100 6.71 -5.65 13.29
N TRP A 101 7.84 -5.64 12.57
CA TRP A 101 8.89 -6.65 12.69
C TRP A 101 9.38 -6.79 14.13
N ASN A 102 9.48 -8.03 14.62
CA ASN A 102 9.99 -8.39 15.96
C ASN A 102 9.35 -7.66 17.16
N LYS A 103 8.12 -7.14 17.03
CA LYS A 103 7.38 -6.57 18.18
C LYS A 103 5.94 -7.08 18.18
N ASN A 104 5.25 -6.85 19.29
CA ASN A 104 3.87 -7.29 19.46
C ASN A 104 2.91 -6.51 18.56
N THR A 105 1.80 -7.17 18.19
CA THR A 105 0.66 -6.50 17.54
C THR A 105 0.07 -5.44 18.47
N ILE A 106 -0.27 -4.27 17.91
CA ILE A 106 -0.87 -3.15 18.61
C ILE A 106 -2.21 -2.83 17.95
N SER A 107 -3.30 -2.95 18.72
CA SER A 107 -4.67 -2.91 18.19
C SER A 107 -5.46 -1.67 18.61
N ASP A 108 -4.86 -0.74 19.35
CA ASP A 108 -5.51 0.50 19.79
C ASP A 108 -5.47 1.61 18.73
N ARG A 109 -5.10 1.30 17.49
CA ARG A 109 -4.79 2.24 16.41
C ARG A 109 -5.15 1.66 15.05
N ALA A 110 -4.82 2.38 13.98
CA ALA A 110 -5.09 1.97 12.60
C ALA A 110 -4.70 0.52 12.29
N HIS A 111 -5.45 -0.19 11.44
CA HIS A 111 -5.00 -1.46 10.85
C HIS A 111 -4.16 -1.23 9.59
N SER A 112 -3.23 -0.28 9.64
CA SER A 112 -2.52 0.22 8.47
C SER A 112 -1.08 -0.26 8.44
N LYS A 113 -0.56 -0.47 7.23
CA LYS A 113 0.86 -0.77 7.01
C LYS A 113 1.34 -0.08 5.74
N GLY A 114 2.52 0.51 5.81
CA GLY A 114 3.08 1.18 4.66
C GLY A 114 4.43 1.83 4.90
N ILE A 115 4.94 2.36 3.79
CA ILE A 115 6.26 2.95 3.68
C ILE A 115 6.11 4.23 2.88
N LEU A 116 6.57 5.35 3.42
CA LEU A 116 6.64 6.62 2.72
C LEU A 116 8.08 7.09 2.77
N SER A 117 8.70 7.33 1.62
CA SER A 117 10.06 7.85 1.54
C SER A 117 10.11 9.02 0.59
N ALA A 118 10.67 10.15 1.03
CA ALA A 118 10.65 11.39 0.29
C ALA A 118 12.00 12.10 0.36
N ASN A 119 12.51 12.51 -0.78
CA ASN A 119 13.64 13.41 -0.90
C ASN A 119 13.16 14.86 -0.76
N ILE A 120 13.93 15.70 -0.06
CA ILE A 120 13.61 17.11 0.17
C ILE A 120 13.45 17.88 -1.15
N ASN A 121 14.09 17.41 -2.23
CA ASN A 121 14.09 18.05 -3.55
C ASN A 121 12.88 17.70 -4.43
N GLY A 122 11.90 16.94 -3.92
CA GLY A 122 10.58 16.83 -4.55
C GLY A 122 10.15 15.43 -5.01
N ASP A 123 11.03 14.43 -4.96
CA ASP A 123 10.70 13.05 -5.30
C ASP A 123 10.29 12.26 -4.07
N ALA A 124 9.20 11.50 -4.15
CA ALA A 124 8.78 10.59 -3.10
C ALA A 124 8.10 9.33 -3.65
N PHE A 125 8.10 8.27 -2.85
CA PHE A 125 7.22 7.13 -3.09
C PHE A 125 6.41 6.77 -1.85
N LEU A 126 5.22 6.25 -2.09
CA LEU A 126 4.35 5.60 -1.11
C LEU A 126 4.19 4.13 -1.47
N ILE A 127 4.32 3.23 -0.50
CA ILE A 127 3.87 1.85 -0.59
C ILE A 127 2.78 1.62 0.47
N SER A 128 1.61 1.18 0.02
CA SER A 128 0.56 0.61 0.88
C SER A 128 0.55 -0.90 0.70
N HIS A 129 0.47 -1.66 1.79
CA HIS A 129 0.48 -3.12 1.73
C HIS A 129 -0.28 -3.77 2.88
N SER A 130 -0.59 -5.07 2.73
CA SER A 130 -1.29 -5.83 3.77
C SER A 130 -0.40 -6.73 4.64
N THR A 131 0.89 -6.89 4.30
CA THR A 131 1.78 -7.88 4.92
C THR A 131 2.23 -7.54 6.35
N PRO A 132 1.86 -8.33 7.37
CA PRO A 132 2.37 -8.18 8.73
C PRO A 132 3.88 -8.39 8.81
N THR A 133 4.51 -7.79 9.81
CA THR A 133 5.93 -7.93 10.14
C THR A 133 6.90 -7.48 9.03
N PHE A 134 6.39 -6.86 7.96
CA PHE A 134 7.17 -6.26 6.88
C PHE A 134 7.18 -4.72 7.02
N PRO A 135 8.28 -4.05 6.64
CA PRO A 135 9.58 -4.62 6.26
C PRO A 135 10.33 -5.21 7.46
N MET A 136 11.30 -6.09 7.18
CA MET A 136 12.23 -6.55 8.20
C MET A 136 13.23 -5.44 8.52
N LEU A 137 13.57 -5.28 9.79
CA LEU A 137 14.45 -4.22 10.27
C LEU A 137 15.63 -4.81 11.03
N ASP A 138 16.79 -4.22 10.81
CA ASP A 138 17.93 -4.32 11.71
C ASP A 138 17.96 -3.07 12.59
N ASP A 139 17.39 -3.20 13.79
CA ASP A 139 17.28 -2.12 14.76
C ASP A 139 18.66 -1.65 15.28
N ALA A 140 19.72 -2.46 15.15
CA ALA A 140 21.06 -2.09 15.62
C ALA A 140 21.79 -1.14 14.66
N TYR A 141 21.46 -1.21 13.36
CA TYR A 141 22.13 -0.43 12.31
C TYR A 141 21.20 0.55 11.60
N ASP A 142 19.98 0.69 12.10
CA ASP A 142 18.96 1.53 11.53
C ASP A 142 18.67 1.25 10.04
N GLN A 143 18.62 -0.02 9.64
CA GLN A 143 18.47 -0.42 8.22
C GLN A 143 17.28 -1.35 7.96
N ILE A 144 16.80 -1.32 6.72
CA ILE A 144 15.90 -2.35 6.19
C ILE A 144 16.72 -3.59 5.82
N VAL A 145 16.29 -4.75 6.28
CA VAL A 145 16.78 -6.03 5.77
C VAL A 145 15.92 -6.43 4.58
N LEU A 146 16.48 -6.38 3.38
CA LEU A 146 15.78 -6.78 2.16
C LEU A 146 15.35 -8.25 2.22
N GLY A 147 14.21 -8.53 1.60
CA GLY A 147 13.52 -9.82 1.62
C GLY A 147 12.13 -9.72 2.26
N MET A 148 11.61 -10.85 2.71
CA MET A 148 10.27 -10.97 3.29
C MET A 148 10.30 -11.81 4.58
N PRO A 149 9.48 -11.50 5.59
CA PRO A 149 9.29 -12.36 6.75
C PRO A 149 8.83 -13.76 6.32
N SER A 150 9.36 -14.83 6.92
CA SER A 150 8.98 -16.20 6.55
C SER A 150 7.48 -16.48 6.68
N SER A 151 6.83 -15.83 7.66
CA SER A 151 5.38 -15.89 7.88
C SER A 151 4.54 -15.36 6.72
N SER A 152 5.12 -14.52 5.85
CA SER A 152 4.39 -13.88 4.75
C SER A 152 4.09 -14.82 3.57
N GLN A 153 4.64 -16.04 3.57
CA GLN A 153 4.33 -17.06 2.57
C GLN A 153 2.86 -17.53 2.64
N VAL A 154 2.27 -17.56 3.83
CA VAL A 154 1.02 -18.29 4.11
C VAL A 154 -0.20 -17.72 3.41
N TYR A 155 -0.31 -16.39 3.31
CA TYR A 155 -1.53 -15.70 2.85
C TYR A 155 -1.27 -14.89 1.60
N GLY A 156 -2.27 -14.73 0.75
CA GLY A 156 -2.25 -13.71 -0.30
C GLY A 156 -2.07 -12.32 0.28
N GLN A 157 -1.43 -11.42 -0.47
CA GLN A 157 -1.17 -10.04 -0.04
C GLN A 157 -1.23 -9.09 -1.23
N HIS A 158 -1.57 -7.84 -1.00
CA HIS A 158 -1.49 -6.78 -1.99
C HIS A 158 -0.40 -5.79 -1.63
N TYR A 159 0.16 -5.15 -2.66
CA TYR A 159 1.08 -4.02 -2.55
C TYR A 159 0.77 -3.05 -3.68
N MET A 160 0.68 -1.76 -3.35
CA MET A 160 0.59 -0.69 -4.32
C MET A 160 1.73 0.29 -4.06
N CYS A 161 2.46 0.66 -5.10
CA CYS A 161 3.44 1.74 -5.05
C CYS A 161 2.98 2.92 -5.91
N LEU A 162 3.14 4.13 -5.38
CA LEU A 162 2.90 5.39 -6.08
C LEU A 162 4.15 6.26 -6.02
N SER A 163 4.67 6.68 -7.18
CA SER A 163 5.67 7.73 -7.31
C SER A 163 4.95 9.07 -7.28
N ILE A 164 5.18 9.84 -6.23
CA ILE A 164 4.48 11.09 -5.94
C ILE A 164 5.50 12.21 -5.74
N THR A 165 5.03 13.44 -5.62
CA THR A 165 5.91 14.53 -5.20
C THR A 165 6.03 14.56 -3.67
N THR A 166 7.09 15.15 -3.14
CA THR A 166 7.23 15.36 -1.68
C THR A 166 6.10 16.22 -1.11
N THR A 167 5.55 17.14 -1.91
CA THR A 167 4.35 17.91 -1.55
C THR A 167 3.11 17.01 -1.39
N GLU A 168 2.88 16.09 -2.34
CA GLU A 168 1.80 15.09 -2.23
C GLU A 168 2.02 14.14 -1.05
N ALA A 169 3.27 13.72 -0.80
CA ALA A 169 3.62 12.91 0.35
C ALA A 169 3.28 13.63 1.67
N ASN A 170 3.55 14.94 1.75
CA ASN A 170 3.18 15.76 2.90
C ASN A 170 1.66 15.91 3.06
N ARG A 171 0.92 16.09 1.96
CA ARG A 171 -0.56 16.08 1.99
C ARG A 171 -1.08 14.74 2.52
N LEU A 172 -0.56 13.63 2.00
CA LEU A 172 -0.95 12.27 2.42
C LEU A 172 -0.60 11.90 3.85
N ALA A 173 0.51 12.42 4.38
CA ALA A 173 0.87 12.23 5.78
C ALA A 173 -0.26 12.65 6.73
N THR A 174 -1.08 13.62 6.31
CA THR A 174 -2.29 14.05 6.99
C THR A 174 -3.31 12.93 7.14
N GLU A 175 -3.62 12.21 6.07
CA GLU A 175 -4.58 11.10 6.08
C GLU A 175 -4.13 9.98 7.02
N TYR A 176 -2.82 9.72 7.07
CA TYR A 176 -2.24 8.73 7.99
C TYR A 176 -2.23 9.20 9.45
N ILE A 177 -2.04 10.49 9.69
CA ILE A 177 -2.20 11.09 11.03
C ILE A 177 -3.66 11.00 11.49
N ILE A 178 -4.62 11.29 10.61
CA ILE A 178 -6.05 11.15 10.89
C ILE A 178 -6.37 9.69 11.17
N ALA A 179 -5.88 8.76 10.35
CA ALA A 179 -6.07 7.33 10.57
C ALA A 179 -5.42 6.80 11.85
N GLU A 180 -4.56 7.59 12.51
CA GLU A 180 -3.80 7.20 13.70
C GLU A 180 -2.87 6.01 13.45
N THR A 181 -2.18 6.01 12.31
CA THR A 181 -1.20 4.96 11.99
C THR A 181 -0.10 4.87 13.04
N LEU A 182 0.43 3.66 13.21
CA LEU A 182 1.52 3.40 14.14
C LEU A 182 2.87 3.36 13.41
N THR A 183 3.54 4.50 13.34
CA THR A 183 4.94 4.60 12.90
C THR A 183 5.82 3.79 13.84
N ASN A 184 6.57 2.84 13.26
CA ASN A 184 7.52 2.02 14.00
C ASN A 184 8.97 2.42 13.72
N ARG A 185 9.22 3.06 12.57
CA ARG A 185 10.54 3.58 12.21
C ARG A 185 10.45 4.85 11.39
N ALA A 186 11.29 5.83 11.72
CA ALA A 186 11.49 7.02 10.91
C ALA A 186 12.85 7.65 11.22
N ASN A 187 13.48 8.27 10.22
CA ASN A 187 14.56 9.21 10.46
C ASN A 187 14.01 10.62 10.70
N SER A 188 14.88 11.59 10.99
CA SER A 188 14.49 12.93 11.45
C SER A 188 15.32 14.07 10.85
N PRO A 189 15.49 14.15 9.52
CA PRO A 189 16.18 15.28 8.89
C PRO A 189 15.50 16.61 9.23
N ALA A 190 16.25 17.55 9.82
CA ALA A 190 15.69 18.77 10.41
C ALA A 190 14.97 19.67 9.40
N ALA A 191 15.39 19.68 8.13
CA ALA A 191 14.80 20.50 7.08
C ALA A 191 13.31 20.17 6.81
N PHE A 192 12.90 18.91 7.01
CA PHE A 192 11.52 18.48 6.79
C PHE A 192 10.56 19.10 7.81
N ALA A 193 11.02 19.44 9.01
CA ALA A 193 10.17 20.05 10.04
C ALA A 193 9.50 21.35 9.57
N THR A 194 10.20 22.13 8.75
CA THR A 194 9.71 23.40 8.21
C THR A 194 9.13 23.23 6.81
N ALA A 195 9.78 22.44 5.93
CA ALA A 195 9.37 22.31 4.54
C ALA A 195 8.12 21.42 4.35
N PHE A 196 8.02 20.35 5.14
CA PHE A 196 6.99 19.32 5.02
C PHE A 196 6.50 18.89 6.42
N PRO A 197 5.80 19.78 7.14
CA PRO A 197 5.53 19.61 8.57
C PRO A 197 4.60 18.42 8.89
N GLN A 198 3.64 18.08 8.02
CA GLN A 198 2.77 16.92 8.22
C GLN A 198 3.54 15.61 8.08
N LEU A 199 4.39 15.51 7.05
CA LEU A 199 5.32 14.39 6.90
C LEU A 199 6.25 14.28 8.12
N TYR A 200 6.80 15.41 8.57
CA TYR A 200 7.66 15.43 9.76
C TYR A 200 6.91 15.01 11.05
N GLN A 201 5.63 15.37 11.16
CA GLN A 201 4.77 15.03 12.31
C GLN A 201 4.41 13.54 12.34
N LEU A 202 4.24 12.88 11.19
CA LEU A 202 3.84 11.47 11.08
C LEU A 202 4.73 10.52 11.88
N LYS A 203 6.00 10.87 12.10
CA LYS A 203 6.95 10.06 12.90
C LYS A 203 6.59 9.91 14.38
N THR A 204 5.77 10.82 14.92
CA THR A 204 5.59 10.99 16.37
C THR A 204 4.47 10.14 16.96
N ASN A 205 3.69 9.43 16.14
CA ASN A 205 2.51 8.66 16.58
C ASN A 205 1.48 9.51 17.34
N SER A 206 1.49 10.83 17.12
CA SER A 206 0.57 11.77 17.77
C SER A 206 -0.87 11.54 17.33
N ARG A 207 -1.80 11.45 18.29
CA ARG A 207 -3.23 11.52 18.01
C ARG A 207 -3.63 12.99 17.92
N THR A 208 -4.15 13.39 16.77
CA THR A 208 -4.46 14.80 16.52
C THR A 208 -5.81 15.16 17.13
N LYS A 209 -5.81 16.05 18.12
CA LYS A 209 -7.05 16.57 18.74
C LYS A 209 -7.75 17.63 17.90
N THR A 210 -7.07 18.23 16.93
CA THR A 210 -7.64 19.26 16.03
C THR A 210 -6.97 19.17 14.68
N TYR A 211 -7.74 19.04 13.61
CA TYR A 211 -7.24 18.89 12.24
C TYR A 211 -7.67 20.07 11.37
N LYS A 212 -6.81 20.54 10.46
CA LYS A 212 -7.16 21.57 9.48
C LYS A 212 -7.21 20.96 8.08
N THR A 213 -8.40 20.91 7.48
CA THR A 213 -8.61 20.40 6.11
C THR A 213 -7.85 21.23 5.07
N GLU A 214 -7.75 20.73 3.84
CA GLU A 214 -7.18 21.51 2.71
C GLU A 214 -7.94 22.81 2.45
N SER A 215 -9.26 22.82 2.68
CA SER A 215 -10.09 24.03 2.60
C SER A 215 -9.85 25.02 3.75
N GLY A 216 -8.99 24.68 4.70
CA GLY A 216 -8.64 25.49 5.85
C GLY A 216 -9.59 25.36 7.05
N THR A 217 -10.54 24.42 7.00
CA THR A 217 -11.53 24.19 8.06
C THR A 217 -10.87 23.46 9.22
N VAL A 218 -10.98 23.98 10.44
CA VAL A 218 -10.47 23.31 11.64
C VAL A 218 -11.57 22.42 12.25
N LEU A 219 -11.36 21.11 12.24
CA LEU A 219 -12.21 20.10 12.86
C LEU A 219 -11.66 19.73 14.24
N SER A 220 -12.54 19.68 15.24
CA SER A 220 -12.19 19.34 16.64
C SER A 220 -11.89 17.86 16.87
N ALA A 221 -12.06 17.03 15.85
CA ALA A 221 -11.58 15.65 15.70
C ALA A 221 -12.07 15.21 14.31
N ALA A 222 -11.18 15.18 13.30
CA ALA A 222 -11.57 14.60 12.02
C ALA A 222 -11.74 13.10 12.23
N LEU A 223 -12.99 12.64 12.30
CA LEU A 223 -13.33 11.21 12.33
C LEU A 223 -12.98 10.53 11.01
N GLN A 224 -13.04 11.31 9.94
CA GLN A 224 -12.71 10.96 8.57
C GLN A 224 -12.27 12.21 7.81
N ASP A 225 -11.54 12.00 6.71
CA ASP A 225 -11.28 13.02 5.69
C ASP A 225 -11.17 12.35 4.32
N SER A 226 -11.16 13.16 3.27
CA SER A 226 -10.85 12.69 1.92
C SER A 226 -10.10 13.74 1.12
N ILE A 227 -9.04 13.33 0.45
CA ILE A 227 -8.24 14.19 -0.42
C ILE A 227 -8.00 13.54 -1.78
N LYS A 228 -7.92 14.38 -2.82
CA LYS A 228 -7.45 13.95 -4.15
C LYS A 228 -5.94 14.12 -4.23
N ILE A 229 -5.27 13.07 -4.66
CA ILE A 229 -3.82 13.02 -4.86
C ILE A 229 -3.49 12.68 -6.31
N SER A 230 -2.28 12.99 -6.73
CA SER A 230 -1.78 12.58 -8.04
C SER A 230 -0.35 12.06 -7.96
N SER A 231 -0.07 11.00 -8.71
CA SER A 231 1.29 10.57 -8.98
C SER A 231 2.02 11.60 -9.85
N LYS A 232 3.34 11.45 -10.00
CA LYS A 232 4.16 12.30 -10.88
C LYS A 232 3.76 12.18 -12.34
N GLY A 233 3.29 11.01 -12.76
CA GLY A 233 2.79 10.71 -14.11
C GLY A 233 1.34 11.11 -14.33
N GLY A 234 0.67 11.71 -13.35
CA GLY A 234 -0.70 12.22 -13.47
C GLY A 234 -1.79 11.19 -13.18
N PHE A 235 -1.45 10.04 -12.63
CA PHE A 235 -2.44 9.07 -12.14
C PHE A 235 -3.11 9.60 -10.87
N THR A 236 -4.41 9.87 -10.95
CA THR A 236 -5.17 10.50 -9.86
C THR A 236 -5.94 9.46 -9.04
N LEU A 237 -5.87 9.60 -7.72
CA LEU A 237 -6.60 8.78 -6.76
C LEU A 237 -7.29 9.67 -5.72
N THR A 238 -8.35 9.17 -5.10
CA THR A 238 -8.92 9.78 -3.88
C THR A 238 -8.58 8.91 -2.69
N ALA A 239 -7.90 9.48 -1.70
CA ALA A 239 -7.68 8.86 -0.40
C ALA A 239 -8.86 9.21 0.51
N TYR A 240 -9.38 8.22 1.23
CA TYR A 240 -10.35 8.40 2.32
C TYR A 240 -9.73 7.82 3.58
N SER A 241 -9.70 8.60 4.65
CA SER A 241 -9.23 8.16 5.95
C SER A 241 -10.36 8.09 6.96
N LYS A 242 -10.23 7.21 7.95
CA LYS A 242 -11.00 7.23 9.18
C LYS A 242 -10.13 6.93 10.38
N ASN A 243 -10.54 7.40 11.56
CA ASN A 243 -9.93 7.03 12.83
C ASN A 243 -10.78 6.02 13.63
N GLU A 244 -10.32 5.63 14.82
CA GLU A 244 -10.99 4.65 15.67
C GLU A 244 -12.38 5.09 16.18
N ASN A 245 -12.66 6.40 16.19
CA ASN A 245 -13.89 6.98 16.71
C ASN A 245 -15.05 6.93 15.70
N LEU A 246 -14.76 6.73 14.40
CA LEU A 246 -15.77 6.41 13.40
C LEU A 246 -16.06 4.91 13.40
N VAL A 247 -17.01 4.48 14.22
CA VAL A 247 -17.30 3.05 14.45
C VAL A 247 -18.28 2.41 13.44
N GLU A 248 -18.67 3.16 12.42
CA GLU A 248 -19.56 2.72 11.32
C GLU A 248 -18.85 1.73 10.37
N ASP A 249 -19.62 1.01 9.52
CA ASP A 249 -19.03 0.17 8.47
C ASP A 249 -18.43 1.10 7.42
N PHE A 250 -17.11 1.27 7.49
CA PHE A 250 -16.38 2.17 6.60
C PHE A 250 -16.68 1.95 5.12
N TYR A 251 -16.93 0.71 4.71
CA TYR A 251 -17.22 0.41 3.32
C TYR A 251 -18.64 0.79 2.94
N ALA A 252 -19.63 0.41 3.76
CA ALA A 252 -21.04 0.66 3.49
C ALA A 252 -21.44 2.13 3.72
N ASP A 253 -20.88 2.77 4.73
CA ASP A 253 -21.33 4.09 5.20
C ASP A 253 -20.46 5.24 4.65
N VAL A 254 -19.24 4.96 4.18
CA VAL A 254 -18.32 5.99 3.63
C VAL A 254 -17.93 5.73 2.18
N VAL A 255 -17.32 4.58 1.90
CA VAL A 255 -16.70 4.32 0.59
C VAL A 255 -17.74 4.12 -0.51
N ALA A 256 -18.69 3.19 -0.33
CA ALA A 256 -19.69 2.92 -1.35
C ALA A 256 -20.57 4.15 -1.64
N PRO A 257 -21.05 4.92 -0.64
CA PRO A 257 -21.76 6.18 -0.89
C PRO A 257 -20.93 7.22 -1.62
N ALA A 258 -19.63 7.38 -1.29
CA ALA A 258 -18.75 8.31 -1.99
C ALA A 258 -18.53 7.93 -3.47
N LEU A 259 -18.51 6.63 -3.78
CA LEU A 259 -18.42 6.12 -5.15
C LEU A 259 -19.78 6.11 -5.87
N GLY A 260 -20.88 6.15 -5.13
CA GLY A 260 -22.25 6.11 -5.64
C GLY A 260 -22.66 4.78 -6.29
N ILE A 261 -21.88 3.71 -6.09
CA ILE A 261 -22.05 2.41 -6.75
C ILE A 261 -21.72 1.29 -5.77
N ASP A 262 -22.42 0.16 -5.90
CA ASP A 262 -22.20 -1.04 -5.07
C ASP A 262 -20.72 -1.41 -5.03
N PHE A 263 -20.23 -1.78 -3.85
CA PHE A 263 -18.81 -2.05 -3.61
C PHE A 263 -18.55 -3.50 -3.21
N ILE A 264 -17.53 -4.10 -3.84
CA ILE A 264 -17.16 -5.51 -3.68
C ILE A 264 -15.75 -5.59 -3.13
N MET A 265 -15.60 -6.15 -1.92
CA MET A 265 -14.34 -6.15 -1.19
C MET A 265 -13.66 -7.52 -1.16
N GLU A 266 -12.42 -7.61 -1.64
CA GLU A 266 -11.51 -8.66 -1.17
C GLU A 266 -11.04 -8.30 0.23
N THR A 267 -11.21 -9.22 1.18
CA THR A 267 -10.79 -8.96 2.55
C THR A 267 -10.57 -10.26 3.30
N TRP A 268 -9.59 -10.24 4.21
CA TRP A 268 -9.43 -11.33 5.15
C TRP A 268 -10.63 -11.41 6.09
N GLY A 269 -11.21 -12.60 6.21
CA GLY A 269 -12.37 -12.87 7.07
C GLY A 269 -12.18 -14.02 8.06
N ASN A 270 -10.95 -14.50 8.27
CA ASN A 270 -10.65 -15.62 9.18
C ASN A 270 -10.12 -15.16 10.56
N GLY A 271 -10.37 -13.91 10.94
CA GLY A 271 -9.97 -13.34 12.23
C GLY A 271 -11.12 -13.28 13.24
N THR A 272 -10.83 -12.73 14.42
CA THR A 272 -11.84 -12.51 15.46
C THR A 272 -12.97 -11.60 14.95
N GLY A 273 -14.21 -12.07 15.10
CA GLY A 273 -15.40 -11.38 14.59
C GLY A 273 -15.84 -11.84 13.20
N GLY A 274 -15.00 -12.60 12.49
CA GLY A 274 -15.33 -13.16 11.18
C GLY A 274 -15.54 -12.10 10.09
N LEU A 275 -15.79 -12.58 8.86
CA LEU A 275 -16.24 -11.74 7.77
C LEU A 275 -17.61 -11.13 8.09
N GLN A 276 -17.78 -9.83 7.91
CA GLN A 276 -19.10 -9.20 8.07
C GLN A 276 -20.09 -9.70 7.01
N ASP A 277 -21.37 -9.77 7.39
CA ASP A 277 -22.46 -10.03 6.46
C ASP A 277 -22.56 -8.93 5.38
N PRO A 278 -23.10 -9.24 4.18
CA PRO A 278 -23.31 -8.22 3.16
C PRO A 278 -24.36 -7.19 3.61
N VAL A 279 -24.11 -5.91 3.31
CA VAL A 279 -25.06 -4.81 3.54
C VAL A 279 -25.90 -4.64 2.29
N CYS A 280 -27.12 -5.18 2.32
CA CYS A 280 -27.99 -5.30 1.14
C CYS A 280 -29.20 -4.35 1.18
N ASP A 281 -29.48 -3.76 2.34
CA ASP A 281 -30.58 -2.85 2.63
C ASP A 281 -30.23 -1.38 2.41
N GLN A 282 -28.95 -1.06 2.18
CA GLN A 282 -28.48 0.25 1.77
C GLN A 282 -28.31 0.37 0.25
N VAL A 283 -28.37 1.60 -0.25
CA VAL A 283 -28.01 1.94 -1.63
C VAL A 283 -26.95 3.05 -1.58
N PRO A 284 -25.71 2.78 -2.01
CA PRO A 284 -25.24 1.54 -2.65
C PRO A 284 -24.99 0.38 -1.69
N LYS A 285 -25.00 -0.87 -2.21
CA LYS A 285 -24.75 -2.08 -1.43
C LYS A 285 -23.26 -2.30 -1.19
N SER A 286 -22.91 -3.01 -0.11
CA SER A 286 -21.52 -3.41 0.17
C SER A 286 -21.43 -4.87 0.53
N TYR A 287 -20.56 -5.62 -0.15
CA TYR A 287 -20.41 -7.06 0.05
C TYR A 287 -18.99 -7.52 -0.28
N SER A 288 -18.63 -8.73 0.14
CA SER A 288 -17.27 -9.25 0.01
C SER A 288 -17.14 -10.31 -1.09
N ASN A 289 -15.97 -10.34 -1.73
CA ASN A 289 -15.50 -11.48 -2.50
C ASN A 289 -15.24 -12.67 -1.56
N LEU A 290 -15.51 -13.88 -2.03
CA LEU A 290 -15.30 -15.13 -1.28
C LEU A 290 -14.22 -16.01 -1.89
N VAL A 291 -14.06 -15.99 -3.22
CA VAL A 291 -13.09 -16.84 -3.92
C VAL A 291 -12.44 -16.07 -5.05
N ARG A 292 -11.10 -16.10 -5.09
CA ARG A 292 -10.29 -15.61 -6.20
C ARG A 292 -9.78 -16.74 -7.07
N GLN A 293 -9.74 -16.49 -8.37
CA GLN A 293 -9.14 -17.37 -9.36
C GLN A 293 -8.19 -16.60 -10.28
N HIS A 294 -6.97 -17.13 -10.45
CA HIS A 294 -5.98 -16.65 -11.42
C HIS A 294 -5.45 -17.85 -12.22
N GLY A 295 -5.98 -18.02 -13.43
CA GLY A 295 -5.72 -19.22 -14.23
C GLY A 295 -6.26 -20.47 -13.52
N ALA A 296 -5.41 -21.48 -13.30
CA ALA A 296 -5.78 -22.68 -12.56
C ALA A 296 -5.77 -22.47 -11.03
N PHE A 297 -5.10 -21.44 -10.53
CA PHE A 297 -4.91 -21.20 -9.10
C PHE A 297 -6.16 -20.57 -8.47
N THR A 298 -6.74 -21.21 -7.46
CA THR A 298 -7.98 -20.77 -6.81
C THR A 298 -7.84 -20.83 -5.29
N PHE A 299 -8.29 -19.78 -4.59
CA PHE A 299 -8.23 -19.72 -3.13
C PHE A 299 -9.36 -18.86 -2.55
N SER A 300 -9.74 -19.17 -1.32
CA SER A 300 -10.79 -18.45 -0.58
C SER A 300 -10.24 -17.22 0.14
N TYR A 301 -11.13 -16.28 0.44
CA TYR A 301 -10.88 -15.08 1.26
C TYR A 301 -10.20 -15.39 2.62
N THR A 302 -10.37 -16.60 3.16
CA THR A 302 -9.71 -17.04 4.40
C THR A 302 -8.19 -17.26 4.25
N LYS A 303 -7.71 -17.39 3.00
CA LYS A 303 -6.30 -17.54 2.62
C LYS A 303 -5.72 -16.26 2.04
N ASP A 304 -6.42 -15.14 2.19
CA ASP A 304 -5.99 -13.87 1.64
C ASP A 304 -6.05 -12.75 2.66
N HIS A 305 -4.94 -12.04 2.80
CA HIS A 305 -4.84 -10.83 3.61
C HIS A 305 -4.89 -9.56 2.75
N SER A 306 -4.97 -9.70 1.43
CA SER A 306 -5.19 -8.59 0.52
C SER A 306 -6.46 -7.83 0.90
N LYS A 307 -6.41 -6.52 0.72
CA LYS A 307 -7.51 -5.61 1.05
C LYS A 307 -7.64 -4.62 -0.09
N PHE A 308 -8.46 -4.99 -1.05
CA PHE A 308 -8.78 -4.16 -2.19
C PHE A 308 -10.22 -4.43 -2.60
N GLY A 309 -10.82 -3.51 -3.33
CA GLY A 309 -12.19 -3.67 -3.77
C GLY A 309 -12.45 -3.02 -5.11
N ILE A 310 -13.60 -3.33 -5.68
CA ILE A 310 -14.05 -2.80 -6.95
C ILE A 310 -15.50 -2.37 -6.86
N THR A 311 -15.90 -1.41 -7.70
CA THR A 311 -17.33 -1.16 -7.90
C THR A 311 -17.97 -2.27 -8.73
N ALA A 312 -19.22 -2.63 -8.44
CA ALA A 312 -19.90 -3.76 -9.10
C ALA A 312 -20.22 -3.51 -10.59
N ALA A 313 -20.52 -2.26 -10.94
CA ALA A 313 -21.03 -1.88 -12.27
C ALA A 313 -20.28 -0.71 -12.92
N SER A 314 -19.07 -0.41 -12.44
CA SER A 314 -18.20 0.66 -12.96
C SER A 314 -16.74 0.29 -12.75
N ASN A 315 -15.81 1.12 -13.21
CA ASN A 315 -14.39 0.84 -13.32
C ASN A 315 -13.53 1.29 -12.13
N ASN A 316 -14.13 1.57 -10.97
CA ASN A 316 -13.34 1.95 -9.79
C ASN A 316 -12.67 0.74 -9.16
N VAL A 317 -11.39 0.89 -8.86
CA VAL A 317 -10.57 -0.03 -8.07
C VAL A 317 -10.10 0.72 -6.83
N CYS A 318 -10.05 0.04 -5.69
CA CYS A 318 -9.53 0.59 -4.46
C CYS A 318 -8.59 -0.37 -3.75
N PHE A 319 -7.55 0.12 -3.06
CA PHE A 319 -6.72 -0.64 -2.12
C PHE A 319 -6.74 0.03 -0.75
N CYS A 320 -6.62 -0.75 0.33
CA CYS A 320 -6.85 -0.20 1.66
C CYS A 320 -6.17 -0.93 2.81
N ASP A 321 -6.32 -0.33 3.99
CA ASP A 321 -5.78 -0.80 5.24
C ASP A 321 -6.71 -1.75 6.01
N LEU A 322 -8.04 -1.55 5.96
CA LEU A 322 -8.97 -2.21 6.87
C LEU A 322 -9.49 -3.54 6.31
N ASN A 323 -9.60 -4.58 7.14
CA ASN A 323 -10.45 -5.72 6.75
C ASN A 323 -11.92 -5.38 6.98
N ARG A 324 -12.83 -6.04 6.26
CA ARG A 324 -14.27 -6.01 6.52
C ARG A 324 -14.68 -7.06 7.57
N GLN A 325 -14.12 -6.92 8.78
CA GLN A 325 -14.47 -7.70 9.97
C GLN A 325 -15.03 -6.75 11.04
N THR A 326 -16.02 -7.17 11.83
CA THR A 326 -16.69 -6.30 12.83
C THR A 326 -15.69 -5.71 13.83
N THR A 327 -14.65 -6.45 14.19
CA THR A 327 -13.60 -5.98 15.11
C THR A 327 -12.76 -4.82 14.55
N GLN A 328 -12.73 -4.62 13.23
CA GLN A 328 -11.97 -3.53 12.60
C GLN A 328 -12.75 -2.20 12.56
N GLN A 329 -14.05 -2.18 12.88
CA GLN A 329 -14.83 -0.95 12.91
C GLN A 329 -14.24 0.10 13.86
N LYS A 330 -13.66 -0.32 14.98
CA LYS A 330 -13.01 0.53 15.98
C LYS A 330 -11.53 0.80 15.70
N ARG A 331 -11.10 0.73 14.44
CA ARG A 331 -9.71 0.98 14.04
C ARG A 331 -9.68 1.96 12.89
N GLY A 332 -8.66 2.81 12.87
CA GLY A 332 -8.44 3.70 11.74
C GLY A 332 -7.83 3.00 10.52
N GLY A 333 -7.79 3.71 9.41
CA GLY A 333 -7.16 3.25 8.18
C GLY A 333 -7.43 4.19 7.02
N VAL A 334 -6.71 3.96 5.92
CA VAL A 334 -6.86 4.68 4.67
C VAL A 334 -7.28 3.72 3.57
N ILE A 335 -8.11 4.20 2.65
CA ILE A 335 -8.44 3.56 1.38
C ILE A 335 -8.19 4.53 0.25
N TYR A 336 -7.62 4.02 -0.84
CA TYR A 336 -7.35 4.77 -2.06
C TYR A 336 -8.23 4.21 -3.16
N CYS A 337 -9.03 5.06 -3.79
CA CYS A 337 -9.90 4.67 -4.90
C CYS A 337 -9.59 5.48 -6.16
N PHE A 338 -9.64 4.82 -7.31
CA PHE A 338 -9.36 5.39 -8.62
C PHE A 338 -10.08 4.63 -9.73
N GLN A 339 -10.26 5.27 -10.88
CA GLN A 339 -10.83 4.63 -12.05
C GLN A 339 -9.74 3.95 -12.87
N HIS A 340 -9.91 2.66 -13.18
CA HIS A 340 -8.98 1.93 -14.03
C HIS A 340 -9.64 0.71 -14.70
N ASP A 341 -9.99 0.85 -15.98
CA ASP A 341 -10.75 -0.17 -16.73
C ASP A 341 -10.09 -1.56 -16.76
N SER A 342 -8.81 -1.62 -17.16
CA SER A 342 -8.13 -2.90 -17.34
C SER A 342 -7.97 -3.65 -16.02
N LEU A 343 -7.44 -2.98 -14.99
CA LEU A 343 -7.28 -3.55 -13.64
C LEU A 343 -8.64 -3.96 -13.05
N TRP A 344 -9.67 -3.12 -13.18
CA TRP A 344 -11.02 -3.47 -12.76
C TRP A 344 -11.52 -4.74 -13.45
N SER A 345 -11.39 -4.84 -14.78
CA SER A 345 -11.84 -6.00 -15.55
C SER A 345 -11.13 -7.29 -15.11
N ILE A 346 -9.82 -7.20 -14.88
CA ILE A 346 -8.99 -8.31 -14.43
C ILE A 346 -9.42 -8.78 -13.04
N ILE A 347 -9.59 -7.85 -12.08
CA ILE A 347 -10.05 -8.18 -10.73
C ILE A 347 -11.46 -8.75 -10.75
N ASN A 348 -12.39 -8.12 -11.48
CA ASN A 348 -13.78 -8.54 -11.57
C ASN A 348 -13.90 -9.98 -12.12
N LYS A 349 -13.09 -10.33 -13.13
CA LYS A 349 -13.00 -11.70 -13.67
C LYS A 349 -12.42 -12.71 -12.68
N ALA A 350 -11.47 -12.29 -11.84
CA ALA A 350 -10.86 -13.13 -10.83
C ALA A 350 -11.81 -13.45 -9.65
N PHE A 351 -12.78 -12.57 -9.38
CA PHE A 351 -13.79 -12.76 -8.32
C PHE A 351 -14.90 -13.72 -8.78
N ILE A 352 -14.66 -15.02 -8.62
CA ILE A 352 -15.56 -16.09 -9.12
C ILE A 352 -16.67 -16.47 -8.14
N SER A 353 -16.62 -16.01 -6.90
CA SER A 353 -17.67 -16.21 -5.89
C SER A 353 -17.70 -15.03 -4.93
N ARG A 354 -18.89 -14.52 -4.60
CA ARG A 354 -19.12 -13.32 -3.78
C ARG A 354 -20.26 -13.60 -2.80
N GLN A 355 -20.31 -12.83 -1.71
CA GLN A 355 -21.52 -12.75 -0.88
C GLN A 355 -22.71 -12.28 -1.75
N THR A 356 -23.92 -12.68 -1.36
CA THR A 356 -25.14 -12.38 -2.12
C THR A 356 -26.02 -11.36 -1.40
N CYS A 357 -26.56 -10.47 -2.21
CA CYS A 357 -27.72 -9.62 -1.97
C CYS A 357 -28.73 -9.90 -3.10
#